data_AF-A0A0F8YYA9-F1
#
_entry.id   AF-A0A0F8YYA9-F1
#
_cell.length_a   1.000
_cell.length_b   1.000
_cell.length_c   1.000
_cell.angle_alpha   90.00
_cell.angle_beta   90.00
_cell.angle_gamma   90.00
#
_symmetry.space_group_name_H-M   'P 1'
#
loop_
_entity.id
_entity.type
_entity.pdbx_description
1 polymer ?
#
loop_
_entity_poly.entity_id
_entity_poly.type
_entity_poly.pdbx_seq_one_letter_code
_entity_poly.pdbx_strand_id
1 'polypeptide(L)'
;MDYRGKTIDGEASCHWPAIHEEAAKYESFVISVEKWDEEKELSKQQMKYLHAVVFPIFAKEMHCSLLWAEITLKRACGEQWLIKRFENTEIILSKTILSVKQCNQWIKNIQDWCDSHKIHIPESDKDWKKNE
;
A
#
# COMPACT_ATOMS: atom_id res chain seq x y z
N MET A 1 0.82 16.39 -6.74
CA MET A 1 2.17 16.33 -7.34
C MET A 1 3.13 16.27 -6.18
N ASP A 2 4.11 15.36 -6.19
CA ASP A 2 5.03 15.19 -5.06
C ASP A 2 6.33 15.94 -5.34
N TYR A 3 6.62 16.97 -4.54
CA TYR A 3 7.88 17.72 -4.61
C TYR A 3 8.90 17.09 -3.66
N ARG A 4 9.97 16.51 -4.23
CA ARG A 4 11.07 15.94 -3.44
C ARG A 4 12.15 17.00 -3.23
N GLY A 5 12.37 17.38 -1.98
CA GLY A 5 13.48 18.25 -1.55
C GLY A 5 14.36 17.55 -0.53
N LYS A 6 15.63 17.98 -0.41
CA LYS A 6 16.47 17.61 0.74
C LYS A 6 16.42 18.75 1.75
N THR A 7 16.82 18.52 2.98
CA THR A 7 17.12 19.59 3.94
C THR A 7 18.64 19.65 4.15
N ILE A 8 19.19 20.86 4.29
CA ILE A 8 20.58 21.11 4.71
C ILE A 8 20.47 21.95 5.98
N ASP A 9 21.07 21.49 7.07
CA ASP A 9 21.08 22.17 8.39
C ASP A 9 19.69 22.56 8.94
N GLY A 10 18.64 21.79 8.59
CA GLY A 10 17.27 22.03 9.05
C GLY A 10 16.44 22.93 8.13
N GLU A 11 17.03 23.51 7.09
CA GLU A 11 16.34 24.29 6.08
C GLU A 11 16.10 23.46 4.81
N ALA A 12 14.94 23.63 4.16
CA ALA A 12 14.66 22.93 2.92
C ALA A 12 15.59 23.42 1.80
N SER A 13 16.32 22.50 1.19
CA SER A 13 17.21 22.73 0.05
C SER A 13 16.46 22.84 -1.28
N CYS A 14 15.13 22.68 -1.29
CA CYS A 14 14.31 22.88 -2.47
C CYS A 14 13.81 24.33 -2.55
N HIS A 15 13.59 24.81 -3.78
CA HIS A 15 13.17 26.18 -4.04
C HIS A 15 11.70 26.39 -3.63
N TRP A 16 11.46 26.67 -2.34
CA TRP A 16 10.14 26.96 -1.76
C TRP A 16 9.26 27.92 -2.59
N PRO A 17 9.81 29.01 -3.18
CA PRO A 17 9.04 29.88 -4.06
C PRO A 17 8.34 29.17 -5.22
N ALA A 18 8.97 28.16 -5.83
CA ALA A 18 8.39 27.42 -6.94
C ALA A 18 7.20 26.54 -6.50
N ILE A 19 7.27 25.97 -5.29
CA ILE A 19 6.16 25.18 -4.72
C ILE A 19 4.97 26.11 -4.42
N HIS A 20 5.24 27.31 -3.88
CA HIS A 20 4.21 28.32 -3.62
C HIS A 20 3.57 28.85 -4.91
N GLU A 21 4.35 29.15 -5.95
CA GLU A 21 3.83 29.58 -7.26
C GLU A 21 2.92 28.53 -7.88
N GLU A 22 3.28 27.24 -7.77
CA GLU A 22 2.41 26.18 -8.29
C GLU A 22 1.14 26.02 -7.44
N ALA A 23 1.27 26.06 -6.11
CA ALA A 23 0.14 25.90 -5.20
C ALA A 23 -0.86 27.07 -5.31
N ALA A 24 -0.39 28.28 -5.61
CA ALA A 24 -1.22 29.46 -5.84
C ALA A 24 -2.15 29.36 -7.07
N LYS A 25 -1.96 28.36 -7.93
CA LYS A 25 -2.89 28.07 -9.04
C LYS A 25 -4.22 27.46 -8.59
N TYR A 26 -4.33 27.03 -7.32
CA TYR A 26 -5.50 26.37 -6.77
C TYR A 26 -6.22 27.26 -5.74
N GLU A 27 -7.55 27.13 -5.66
CA GLU A 27 -8.40 27.93 -4.76
C GLU A 27 -8.11 27.67 -3.26
N SER A 28 -7.62 26.48 -2.93
CA SER A 28 -7.10 26.14 -1.60
C SER A 28 -6.00 25.08 -1.72
N PHE A 29 -4.98 25.16 -0.85
CA PHE A 29 -3.88 24.19 -0.83
C PHE A 29 -3.34 23.96 0.58
N VAL A 30 -2.78 22.77 0.81
CA VAL A 30 -2.04 22.39 2.02
C VAL A 30 -0.70 21.82 1.59
N ILE A 31 0.39 22.35 2.15
CA ILE A 31 1.73 21.81 1.93
C ILE A 31 2.17 21.10 3.20
N SER A 32 2.41 19.79 3.11
CA SER A 32 2.99 18.99 4.20
C SER A 32 4.47 18.70 3.92
N VAL A 33 5.31 18.93 4.91
CA VAL A 33 6.72 18.55 4.88
C VAL A 33 6.89 17.38 5.83
N GLU A 34 7.21 16.22 5.28
CA GLU A 34 7.51 15.02 6.06
C GLU A 34 9.00 14.70 5.96
N LYS A 35 9.60 14.24 7.06
CA LYS A 35 10.92 13.63 6.99
C LYS A 35 10.83 12.40 6.09
N TRP A 36 11.75 12.29 5.14
CA TRP A 36 11.84 11.11 4.31
C TRP A 36 12.12 9.88 5.18
N ASP A 37 11.28 8.87 5.01
CA ASP A 37 11.38 7.57 5.66
C ASP A 37 11.15 6.51 4.58
N GLU A 38 12.19 5.73 4.30
CA GLU A 38 12.18 4.73 3.24
C GLU A 38 11.14 3.62 3.49
N GLU A 39 10.97 3.18 4.75
CA GLU A 39 9.97 2.15 5.08
C GLU A 39 8.54 2.68 4.89
N LYS A 40 8.29 3.93 5.30
CA LYS A 40 6.98 4.57 5.11
C LYS A 40 6.62 4.69 3.63
N GLU A 41 7.57 5.05 2.79
CA GLU A 41 7.35 5.18 1.35
C GLU A 41 7.11 3.82 0.68
N LEU A 42 7.88 2.79 1.06
CA LEU A 42 7.63 1.42 0.61
C LEU A 42 6.24 0.92 1.03
N SER A 43 5.84 1.18 2.28
CA SER A 43 4.50 0.84 2.77
C SER A 43 3.39 1.53 1.96
N LYS A 44 3.54 2.82 1.63
CA LYS A 44 2.60 3.53 0.76
C LYS A 44 2.52 2.91 -0.63
N GLN A 45 3.65 2.54 -1.23
CA GLN A 45 3.68 1.90 -2.54
C GLN A 45 2.98 0.52 -2.52
N GLN A 46 3.23 -0.29 -1.48
CA GLN A 46 2.55 -1.58 -1.27
C GLN A 46 1.03 -1.41 -1.16
N MET A 47 0.57 -0.45 -0.35
CA MET A 47 -0.86 -0.16 -0.20
C MET A 47 -1.48 0.32 -1.51
N LYS A 48 -0.78 1.17 -2.27
CA LYS A 48 -1.23 1.65 -3.58
C LYS A 48 -1.40 0.48 -4.55
N TYR A 49 -0.45 -0.44 -4.59
CA TYR A 49 -0.54 -1.62 -5.44
C TYR A 49 -1.70 -2.54 -5.06
N LEU A 50 -1.89 -2.81 -3.76
CA LEU A 50 -3.03 -3.61 -3.29
C LEU A 50 -4.37 -2.98 -3.71
N HIS A 51 -4.53 -1.68 -3.51
CA HIS A 51 -5.78 -0.97 -3.78
C HIS A 51 -6.04 -0.66 -5.25
N ALA A 52 -5.00 -0.38 -6.04
CA ALA A 52 -5.14 0.02 -7.44
C ALA A 52 -5.06 -1.17 -8.40
N VAL A 53 -4.46 -2.29 -8.00
CA VAL A 53 -4.20 -3.43 -8.87
C VAL A 53 -4.83 -4.71 -8.33
N VAL A 54 -4.40 -5.17 -7.16
CA VAL A 54 -4.76 -6.50 -6.65
C VAL A 54 -6.25 -6.63 -6.38
N PHE A 55 -6.82 -5.76 -5.52
CA PHE A 55 -8.23 -5.86 -5.14
C PHE A 55 -9.17 -5.62 -6.32
N PRO A 56 -8.95 -4.63 -7.21
CA PRO A 56 -9.79 -4.45 -8.39
C PRO A 56 -9.78 -5.64 -9.35
N ILE A 57 -8.63 -6.23 -9.64
CA ILE A 57 -8.54 -7.40 -10.51
C ILE A 57 -9.27 -8.58 -9.87
N PHE A 58 -8.98 -8.88 -8.61
CA PHE A 58 -9.63 -9.98 -7.91
C PHE A 58 -11.15 -9.80 -7.81
N ALA A 59 -11.62 -8.60 -7.49
CA ALA A 59 -13.04 -8.28 -7.41
C ALA A 59 -13.76 -8.49 -8.75
N LYS A 60 -13.09 -8.12 -9.86
CA LYS A 60 -13.63 -8.31 -11.21
C LYS A 60 -13.75 -9.79 -11.56
N GLU A 61 -12.70 -10.58 -11.35
CA GLU A 61 -12.68 -12.02 -11.68
C GLU A 61 -13.65 -12.83 -10.81
N MET A 62 -13.81 -12.45 -9.53
CA MET A 62 -14.71 -13.12 -8.59
C MET A 62 -16.13 -12.54 -8.56
N HIS A 63 -16.42 -11.53 -9.40
CA HIS A 63 -17.69 -10.82 -9.46
C HIS A 63 -18.18 -10.35 -8.07
N CYS A 64 -17.29 -9.76 -7.26
CA CYS A 64 -17.59 -9.33 -5.90
C CYS A 64 -17.23 -7.85 -5.68
N SER A 65 -17.62 -7.30 -4.52
CA SER A 65 -17.24 -5.93 -4.17
C SER A 65 -15.77 -5.84 -3.75
N LEU A 66 -15.17 -4.65 -3.84
CA LEU A 66 -13.79 -4.42 -3.37
C LEU A 66 -13.59 -4.78 -1.89
N LEU A 67 -14.61 -4.55 -1.06
CA LEU A 67 -14.59 -4.93 0.35
C LEU A 67 -14.51 -6.45 0.50
N TRP A 68 -15.33 -7.19 -0.25
CA TRP A 68 -15.32 -8.65 -0.22
C TRP A 68 -14.05 -9.25 -0.80
N ALA A 69 -13.48 -8.62 -1.83
CA ALA A 69 -12.16 -8.95 -2.35
C ALA A 69 -11.09 -8.84 -1.26
N GLU A 70 -11.04 -7.69 -0.56
CA GLU A 70 -10.08 -7.48 0.53
C GLU A 70 -10.27 -8.52 1.66
N ILE A 71 -11.51 -8.73 2.12
CA ILE A 71 -11.82 -9.68 3.19
C ILE A 71 -11.40 -11.10 2.81
N THR A 72 -11.71 -11.53 1.58
CA THR A 72 -11.37 -12.86 1.08
C THR A 72 -9.86 -13.08 1.06
N LEU A 73 -9.10 -12.12 0.51
CA LEU A 73 -7.64 -12.23 0.43
C LEU A 73 -6.96 -12.13 1.81
N LYS A 74 -7.54 -11.39 2.76
CA LYS A 74 -7.08 -11.42 4.16
C LYS A 74 -7.25 -12.80 4.78
N ARG A 75 -8.41 -13.42 4.57
CA ARG A 75 -8.70 -14.76 5.10
C ARG A 75 -7.85 -15.84 4.44
N ALA A 76 -7.73 -15.83 3.12
CA ALA A 76 -7.04 -16.88 2.38
C ALA A 76 -5.51 -16.77 2.46
N CYS A 77 -4.96 -15.56 2.44
CA CYS A 77 -3.52 -15.35 2.24
C CYS A 77 -2.82 -14.67 3.43
N GLY A 78 -3.59 -14.05 4.34
CA GLY A 78 -3.10 -13.21 5.42
C GLY A 78 -3.47 -13.69 6.82
N GLU A 79 -3.99 -14.91 6.97
CA GLU A 79 -4.57 -15.43 8.21
C GLU A 79 -3.67 -15.21 9.43
N GLN A 80 -2.38 -15.52 9.30
CA GLN A 80 -1.37 -15.43 10.36
C GLN A 80 -1.11 -14.01 10.90
N TRP A 81 -1.50 -12.95 10.18
CA TRP A 81 -1.28 -11.56 10.61
C TRP A 81 -2.57 -10.75 10.70
N LEU A 82 -3.55 -11.05 9.86
CA LEU A 82 -4.73 -10.22 9.64
C LEU A 82 -6.01 -10.82 10.21
N ILE A 83 -5.95 -12.03 10.77
CA ILE A 83 -7.09 -12.69 11.38
C ILE A 83 -6.76 -13.01 12.84
N LYS A 84 -7.62 -12.59 13.77
CA LYS A 84 -7.59 -13.03 15.17
C LYS A 84 -8.89 -13.74 15.50
N ARG A 85 -8.78 -14.92 16.11
CA ARG A 85 -9.94 -15.73 16.53
C ARG A 85 -10.03 -15.76 18.04
N PHE A 86 -11.23 -15.50 18.56
CA PHE A 86 -11.57 -15.54 19.98
C PHE A 86 -12.87 -16.33 20.12
N GLU A 87 -12.78 -17.54 20.68
CA GLU A 87 -13.92 -18.45 20.82
C GLU A 87 -14.66 -18.62 19.47
N ASN A 88 -15.90 -18.11 19.37
CA ASN A 88 -16.75 -18.16 18.19
C ASN A 88 -16.72 -16.88 17.35
N THR A 89 -15.79 -15.96 17.63
CA THR A 89 -15.66 -14.67 16.96
C THR A 89 -14.38 -14.59 16.13
N GLU A 90 -14.51 -14.12 14.89
CA GLU A 90 -13.38 -13.80 14.02
C GLU A 90 -13.27 -12.28 13.86
N ILE A 91 -12.09 -11.73 14.15
CA ILE A 91 -11.76 -10.32 13.96
C ILE A 91 -10.79 -10.20 12.78
N ILE A 92 -11.24 -9.50 11.74
CA ILE A 92 -10.43 -9.15 10.59
C ILE A 92 -9.71 -7.83 10.88
N LEU A 93 -8.39 -7.89 10.98
CA LEU A 93 -7.57 -6.74 11.32
C LEU A 93 -7.31 -5.83 10.09
N SER A 94 -6.94 -4.58 10.39
CA SER A 94 -6.48 -3.65 9.35
C SER A 94 -5.15 -4.11 8.78
N LYS A 95 -4.99 -4.02 7.46
CA LYS A 95 -3.71 -4.26 6.77
C LYS A 95 -2.63 -3.20 7.05
N THR A 96 -3.02 -2.05 7.60
CA THR A 96 -2.10 -0.97 7.97
C THR A 96 -1.20 -1.31 9.16
N ILE A 97 -1.47 -2.43 9.87
CA ILE A 97 -0.64 -2.89 10.98
C ILE A 97 0.59 -3.69 10.50
N LEU A 98 0.62 -4.09 9.23
CA LEU A 98 1.69 -4.93 8.70
C LEU A 98 2.98 -4.13 8.55
N SER A 99 4.11 -4.73 8.95
CA SER A 99 5.42 -4.24 8.53
C SER A 99 5.61 -4.43 7.03
N VAL A 100 6.57 -3.72 6.43
CA VAL A 100 6.92 -3.85 5.00
C VAL A 100 7.16 -5.31 4.62
N LYS A 101 7.91 -6.04 5.46
CA LYS A 101 8.22 -7.46 5.26
C LYS A 101 6.98 -8.35 5.32
N GLN A 102 6.10 -8.14 6.30
CA GLN A 102 4.83 -8.89 6.40
C GLN A 102 3.91 -8.60 5.21
N CYS A 103 3.86 -7.34 4.75
CA CYS A 103 3.07 -6.96 3.59
C CYS A 103 3.61 -7.58 2.30
N ASN A 104 4.93 -7.61 2.11
CA ASN A 104 5.57 -8.31 0.99
C ASN A 104 5.21 -9.80 0.97
N GLN A 105 5.32 -10.48 2.10
CA GLN A 105 4.97 -11.88 2.18
C GLN A 105 3.48 -12.11 1.91
N TRP A 106 2.60 -11.23 2.42
CA TRP A 106 1.18 -11.32 2.13
C TRP A 106 0.87 -11.14 0.64
N ILE A 107 1.52 -10.18 -0.04
CA ILE A 107 1.38 -9.97 -1.49
C ILE A 107 1.82 -11.21 -2.27
N LYS A 108 2.94 -11.83 -1.88
CA LYS A 108 3.42 -13.07 -2.49
C LYS A 108 2.42 -14.20 -2.32
N ASN A 109 1.90 -14.40 -1.11
CA ASN A 109 0.86 -15.39 -0.84
C ASN A 109 -0.41 -15.15 -1.67
N ILE A 110 -0.77 -13.88 -1.90
CA ILE A 110 -1.90 -13.52 -2.77
C ILE A 110 -1.62 -13.94 -4.22
N GLN A 111 -0.44 -13.65 -4.74
CA GLN A 111 -0.05 -14.02 -6.11
C GLN A 111 -0.09 -15.54 -6.28
N ASP A 112 0.57 -16.29 -5.40
CA ASP A 112 0.59 -17.76 -5.43
C ASP A 112 -0.83 -18.35 -5.39
N TRP A 113 -1.68 -17.80 -4.50
CA TRP A 113 -3.07 -18.22 -4.38
C TRP A 113 -3.89 -17.87 -5.63
N CYS A 114 -3.75 -16.66 -6.18
CA CYS A 114 -4.48 -16.23 -7.37
C CYS A 114 -4.07 -17.03 -8.61
N ASP A 115 -2.78 -17.32 -8.77
CA ASP A 115 -2.26 -18.16 -9.86
C ASP A 115 -2.85 -19.58 -9.79
N SER A 116 -2.97 -20.16 -8.59
CA SER A 116 -3.62 -21.46 -8.40
C SER A 116 -5.12 -21.44 -8.77
N HIS A 117 -5.76 -20.27 -8.72
CA HIS A 117 -7.15 -20.04 -9.12
C HIS A 117 -7.29 -19.47 -10.54
N LYS A 118 -6.20 -19.43 -11.32
CA LYS A 118 -6.14 -18.88 -12.69
C LYS A 118 -6.52 -17.40 -12.78
N ILE A 119 -6.34 -16.64 -11.70
CA ILE A 119 -6.53 -15.19 -11.65
C ILE A 119 -5.17 -14.55 -11.82
N HIS A 120 -4.92 -13.91 -12.95
CA HIS A 120 -3.64 -13.27 -13.20
C HIS A 120 -3.56 -11.90 -12.53
N ILE A 121 -2.69 -11.78 -11.54
CA ILE A 121 -2.33 -10.51 -10.91
C ILE A 121 -0.93 -10.10 -11.43
N PRO A 122 -0.75 -8.86 -11.91
CA PRO A 122 0.56 -8.36 -12.31
C PRO A 122 1.63 -8.57 -11.22
N GLU A 123 2.91 -8.61 -11.59
CA GLU A 123 3.95 -8.69 -10.57
C GLU A 123 4.02 -7.40 -9.73
N SER A 124 4.38 -7.55 -8.46
CA SER A 124 4.74 -6.43 -7.60
C SER A 124 6.12 -5.91 -7.97
N ASP A 125 6.43 -4.68 -7.55
CA ASP A 125 7.68 -4.02 -7.94
C ASP A 125 8.91 -4.82 -7.47
N LYS A 126 9.90 -4.97 -8.36
CA LYS A 126 11.09 -5.80 -8.12
C LYS A 126 11.93 -5.25 -6.98
N ASP A 127 11.87 -3.94 -6.75
CA ASP A 127 12.64 -3.29 -5.69
C ASP A 127 12.17 -3.66 -4.28
N TRP A 128 10.93 -4.13 -4.11
CA TRP A 128 10.46 -4.59 -2.79
C TRP A 128 11.09 -5.91 -2.37
N LYS A 129 11.53 -6.73 -3.33
CA LYS A 129 12.19 -8.03 -3.10
C LYS A 129 13.61 -7.89 -2.53
N LYS A 130 14.18 -6.68 -2.54
CA LYS A 130 15.51 -6.40 -1.94
C LYS A 130 15.48 -6.30 -0.41
N ASN A 131 14.30 -6.08 0.18
CA ASN A 131 14.11 -5.89 1.63
C ASN A 131 13.55 -7.16 2.33
N GLU A 132 13.87 -8.36 1.81
CA GLU A 132 13.53 -9.65 2.42
C GLU A 132 14.47 -10.06 3.57
#